data_AF-A0AAQ4DYS6-F1
#
_entry.id   AF-A0AAQ4DYS6-F1
#
_cell.length_a   1.000
_cell.length_b   1.000
_cell.length_c   1.000
_cell.angle_alpha   90.00
_cell.angle_beta   90.00
_cell.angle_gamma   90.00
#
_symmetry.space_group_name_H-M   'P 1'
#
loop_
_entity.id
_entity.type
_entity.pdbx_description
1 polymer ?
#
loop_
_entity_poly.entity_id
_entity_poly.type
_entity_poly.pdbx_seq_one_letter_code
_entity_poly.pdbx_strand_id
1 'polypeptide(L)'
;MVGGACTASRFAVVTEVPGSFQAVMTTVHEFLHVLGCVHDGSGPPHYLKNSPGAKSCATSHGMIMNTFRVTDGEAMFSNCTRDQVLAFLRCSFI
;
A
#
# COMPACT_ATOMS: atom_id res chain seq x y z
N MET A 1 5.52 1.50 7.22
CA MET A 1 4.48 1.25 8.25
C MET A 1 3.12 1.63 7.69
N VAL A 2 2.04 1.02 8.17
CA VAL A 2 0.71 1.24 7.59
C VAL A 2 -0.02 2.40 8.30
N GLY A 3 -0.52 3.37 7.54
CA GLY A 3 -1.32 4.49 8.06
C GLY A 3 -0.51 5.60 8.75
N GLY A 4 0.74 5.80 8.34
CA GLY A 4 1.64 6.81 8.92
C GLY A 4 1.43 8.24 8.41
N ALA A 5 0.61 8.46 7.38
CA ALA A 5 0.40 9.79 6.80
C ALA A 5 -0.05 10.79 7.87
N CYS A 6 0.46 12.02 7.79
CA CYS A 6 0.21 13.11 8.75
C CYS A 6 0.70 12.85 10.20
N THR A 7 1.48 11.80 10.46
CA THR A 7 2.08 11.54 11.78
C THR A 7 3.59 11.83 11.80
N ALA A 8 4.26 11.59 12.94
CA ALA A 8 5.72 11.58 13.03
C ALA A 8 6.35 10.51 12.12
N SER A 9 5.59 9.49 11.75
CA SER A 9 6.05 8.33 11.00
C SER A 9 5.57 8.32 9.54
N ARG A 10 5.42 9.51 8.95
CA ARG A 10 4.95 9.77 7.58
C ARG A 10 6.00 9.49 6.49
N PHE A 11 6.86 8.50 6.68
CA PHE A 11 7.98 8.21 5.78
C PHE A 11 8.08 6.72 5.45
N ALA A 12 8.75 6.45 4.33
CA ALA A 12 9.21 5.13 3.94
C ALA A 12 10.61 5.24 3.32
N VAL A 13 11.32 4.11 3.28
CA VAL A 13 12.67 4.04 2.72
C VAL A 13 12.69 2.96 1.65
N VAL A 14 13.18 3.30 0.47
CA VAL A 14 13.27 2.40 -0.68
C VAL A 14 14.72 2.27 -1.09
N THR A 15 15.14 1.05 -1.42
CA THR A 15 16.48 0.78 -1.95
C THR A 15 16.37 0.45 -3.43
N GLU A 16 17.26 1.00 -4.24
CA GLU A 16 17.32 0.79 -5.68
C GLU A 16 18.65 0.18 -6.09
N VAL A 17 18.61 -0.75 -7.05
CA VAL A 17 19.82 -1.18 -7.76
C VAL A 17 20.00 -0.26 -8.97
N PRO A 18 21.16 0.42 -9.13
CA PRO A 18 21.38 1.34 -10.23
C PRO A 18 21.03 0.72 -11.59
N GLY A 19 20.16 1.40 -12.35
CA GLY A 19 19.74 0.98 -13.68
C GLY A 19 18.55 0.01 -13.75
N SER A 20 17.98 -0.43 -12.61
CA SER A 20 16.80 -1.32 -12.64
C SER A 20 15.47 -0.61 -12.80
N PHE A 21 15.38 0.67 -12.41
CA PHE A 21 14.16 1.49 -12.38
C PHE A 21 12.99 0.90 -11.57
N GLN A 22 13.24 -0.13 -10.75
CA GLN A 22 12.23 -0.84 -9.97
C GLN A 22 11.72 -0.01 -8.79
N ALA A 23 12.57 0.86 -8.24
CA ALA A 23 12.22 1.73 -7.12
C ALA A 23 11.06 2.67 -7.39
N VAL A 24 10.70 2.96 -8.64
CA VAL A 24 9.50 3.77 -8.94
C VAL A 24 8.26 3.05 -8.40
N MET A 25 8.10 1.76 -8.74
CA MET A 25 6.95 0.96 -8.30
C MET A 25 7.00 0.65 -6.81
N THR A 26 8.19 0.36 -6.28
CA THR A 26 8.37 0.17 -4.83
C THR A 26 8.06 1.45 -4.05
N THR A 27 8.40 2.63 -4.57
CA THR A 27 8.04 3.90 -3.93
C THR A 27 6.53 4.05 -3.84
N VAL A 28 5.78 3.78 -4.92
CA VAL A 28 4.32 3.88 -4.86
C VAL A 28 3.72 2.85 -3.89
N HIS A 29 4.25 1.62 -3.85
CA HIS A 29 3.86 0.59 -2.87
C HIS A 29 4.02 1.09 -1.42
N GLU A 30 5.18 1.65 -1.10
CA GLU A 30 5.44 2.16 0.25
C GLU A 30 4.62 3.41 0.58
N PHE A 31 4.35 4.27 -0.39
CA PHE A 31 3.43 5.40 -0.22
C PHE A 31 2.01 4.93 0.12
N LEU A 32 1.54 3.84 -0.49
CA LEU A 32 0.23 3.27 -0.19
C LEU A 32 0.18 2.66 1.22
N HIS A 33 1.27 2.05 1.70
CA HIS A 33 1.38 1.71 3.12
C HIS A 33 1.24 2.95 4.00
N VAL A 34 1.96 4.04 3.72
CA VAL A 34 1.81 5.30 4.47
C VAL A 34 0.36 5.80 4.47
N LEU A 35 -0.39 5.59 3.38
CA LEU A 35 -1.82 5.89 3.23
C LEU A 35 -2.79 4.81 3.77
N GLY A 36 -2.30 3.85 4.55
CA GLY A 36 -3.17 2.91 5.28
C GLY A 36 -3.52 1.62 4.54
N CYS A 37 -2.94 1.35 3.36
CA CYS A 37 -3.13 0.10 2.65
C CYS A 37 -2.27 -1.02 3.27
N VAL A 38 -2.88 -2.18 3.53
CA VAL A 38 -2.15 -3.45 3.71
C VAL A 38 -1.97 -4.14 2.36
N HIS A 39 -1.14 -5.19 2.32
CA HIS A 39 -1.02 -6.03 1.13
C HIS A 39 -2.35 -6.68 0.78
N ASP A 40 -2.59 -6.90 -0.52
CA ASP A 40 -3.72 -7.70 -0.99
C ASP A 40 -3.72 -9.08 -0.28
N GLY A 41 -4.89 -9.61 0.05
CA GLY A 41 -5.06 -10.83 0.84
C GLY A 41 -4.93 -10.64 2.36
N SER A 42 -4.43 -9.50 2.83
CA SER A 42 -4.26 -9.24 4.26
C SER A 42 -5.55 -8.73 4.92
N GLY A 43 -5.78 -9.11 6.17
CA GLY A 43 -6.86 -8.54 6.99
C GLY A 43 -6.57 -7.10 7.45
N PRO A 44 -7.56 -6.41 8.04
CA PRO A 44 -7.36 -5.07 8.56
C PRO A 44 -6.40 -5.09 9.77
N PRO A 45 -5.45 -4.14 9.88
CA PRO A 45 -4.56 -4.07 11.03
C PRO A 45 -5.30 -3.57 12.27
N HIS A 46 -5.10 -4.24 13.41
CA HIS A 46 -5.83 -3.96 14.67
C HIS A 46 -5.73 -2.51 15.16
N TYR A 47 -4.63 -1.81 14.84
CA TYR A 47 -4.38 -0.43 15.30
C TYR A 47 -4.98 0.64 14.36
N LEU A 48 -5.31 0.30 13.12
CA LEU A 48 -5.85 1.26 12.16
C LEU A 48 -7.37 1.13 12.11
N LYS A 49 -8.06 1.93 12.94
CA LYS A 49 -9.52 1.94 13.00
C LYS A 49 -10.12 2.21 11.61
N ASN A 50 -11.21 1.53 11.30
CA ASN A 50 -11.96 1.64 10.04
C ASN A 50 -11.20 1.21 8.78
N SER A 51 -10.00 0.61 8.90
CA SER A 51 -9.37 -0.03 7.75
C SER A 51 -10.21 -1.24 7.31
N PRO A 52 -10.58 -1.36 6.02
CA PRO A 52 -11.28 -2.54 5.52
C PRO A 52 -10.34 -3.74 5.30
N GLY A 53 -9.02 -3.52 5.33
CA GLY A 53 -8.04 -4.50 4.88
C GLY A 53 -8.18 -4.81 3.39
N ALA A 54 -7.63 -5.95 2.97
CA ALA A 54 -7.65 -6.39 1.58
C ALA A 54 -7.88 -7.90 1.40
N LYS A 55 -8.48 -8.58 2.40
CA LYS A 55 -8.68 -10.04 2.41
C LYS A 55 -9.49 -10.57 1.22
N SER A 56 -10.35 -9.73 0.63
CA SER A 56 -11.15 -10.06 -0.56
C SER A 56 -10.39 -9.96 -1.88
N CYS A 57 -9.23 -9.30 -1.90
CA CYS A 57 -8.37 -9.23 -3.07
C CYS A 57 -7.34 -10.36 -3.01
N ALA A 58 -7.21 -11.12 -4.09
CA ALA A 58 -6.18 -12.15 -4.18
C ALA A 58 -4.78 -11.50 -4.19
N THR A 59 -3.79 -12.20 -3.65
CA THR A 59 -2.35 -11.91 -3.83
C THR A 59 -1.90 -12.28 -5.26
N SER A 60 -2.62 -11.81 -6.27
CA SER A 60 -2.27 -12.05 -7.67
C SER A 60 -1.07 -11.21 -8.07
N HIS A 61 -0.26 -11.74 -9.00
CA HIS A 61 0.75 -10.93 -9.66
C HIS A 61 0.12 -9.72 -10.34
N GLY A 62 0.83 -8.60 -10.27
CA GLY A 62 0.53 -7.39 -11.01
C GLY A 62 -0.29 -6.30 -10.35
N MET A 63 -0.74 -6.53 -9.11
CA MET A 63 -1.25 -5.46 -8.27
C MET A 63 -0.12 -4.85 -7.47
N ILE A 64 -0.14 -3.52 -7.32
CA ILE A 64 0.95 -2.82 -6.67
C ILE A 64 1.10 -3.17 -5.20
N MET A 65 0.00 -3.55 -4.53
CA MET A 65 -0.04 -3.96 -3.12
C MET A 65 0.08 -5.47 -2.95
N ASN A 66 0.53 -6.20 -3.96
CA ASN A 66 0.86 -7.61 -3.80
C ASN A 66 1.99 -7.78 -2.76
N THR A 67 1.96 -8.90 -2.03
CA THR A 67 2.98 -9.32 -1.07
C THR A 67 4.32 -9.61 -1.74
N PHE A 68 4.31 -10.03 -3.01
CA PHE A 68 5.51 -10.29 -3.80
C PHE A 68 5.99 -9.03 -4.52
N ARG A 69 7.30 -8.96 -4.81
CA ARG A 69 7.91 -7.85 -5.56
C ARG A 69 7.14 -7.62 -6.86
N VAL A 70 6.75 -6.36 -7.07
CA VAL A 70 6.17 -5.89 -8.34
C VAL A 70 7.26 -6.01 -9.41
N THR A 71 7.04 -6.86 -10.41
CA THR A 71 7.89 -6.96 -11.61
C THR A 71 7.40 -5.99 -12.69
N ASP A 72 8.28 -5.69 -13.64
CA ASP A 72 7.99 -4.77 -14.74
C ASP A 72 6.68 -5.12 -15.47
N GLY A 73 5.87 -4.09 -15.76
CA GLY A 73 4.69 -4.19 -16.63
C GLY A 73 3.33 -4.16 -15.93
N GLU A 74 3.26 -4.29 -14.60
CA GLU A 74 1.97 -4.45 -13.91
C GLU A 74 1.83 -3.48 -12.72
N ALA A 75 1.29 -2.29 -13.02
CA ALA A 75 1.16 -1.15 -12.10
C ALA A 75 -0.30 -0.84 -11.75
N MET A 76 -1.12 -1.87 -11.50
CA MET A 76 -2.54 -1.66 -11.21
C MET A 76 -2.84 -1.59 -9.71
N PHE A 77 -3.83 -0.78 -9.35
CA PHE A 77 -4.42 -0.79 -8.02
C PHE A 77 -5.63 -1.72 -8.01
N SER A 78 -5.63 -2.69 -7.09
CA SER A 78 -6.81 -3.51 -6.79
C SER A 78 -7.97 -2.62 -6.30
N ASN A 79 -9.21 -3.12 -6.38
CA ASN A 79 -10.33 -2.43 -5.75
C ASN A 79 -10.12 -2.29 -4.22
N CYS A 80 -9.55 -3.30 -3.55
CA CYS A 80 -9.21 -3.20 -2.12
C CYS A 80 -8.19 -2.09 -1.85
N THR A 81 -7.20 -1.89 -2.72
CA THR A 81 -6.25 -0.77 -2.57
C THR A 81 -6.99 0.57 -2.60
N ARG A 82 -7.90 0.76 -3.56
CA ARG A 82 -8.70 1.99 -3.70
C ARG A 82 -9.62 2.21 -2.49
N ASP A 83 -10.29 1.15 -2.03
CA ASP A 83 -11.21 1.21 -0.90
C ASP A 83 -10.48 1.54 0.41
N GLN A 84 -9.27 0.99 0.61
CA GLN A 84 -8.43 1.32 1.76
C GLN A 84 -7.99 2.79 1.74
N VAL A 85 -7.55 3.32 0.60
CA VAL A 85 -7.21 4.76 0.47
C VAL A 85 -8.43 5.62 0.79
N LEU A 86 -9.59 5.30 0.23
CA LEU A 86 -10.83 6.04 0.51
C LEU A 86 -11.22 5.96 1.99
N ALA A 87 -11.10 4.79 2.62
CA ALA A 87 -11.36 4.61 4.05
C ALA A 87 -10.40 5.45 4.91
N PHE A 88 -9.11 5.46 4.55
CA PHE A 88 -8.09 6.25 5.22
C PHE A 88 -8.38 7.76 5.11
N LEU A 89 -8.72 8.25 3.92
CA LEU A 89 -9.05 9.67 3.68
C LEU A 89 -10.37 10.11 4.32
N ARG A 90 -11.33 9.19 4.46
CA ARG A 90 -12.62 9.46 5.14
C ARG A 90 -12.48 9.53 6.65
N CYS A 91 -11.51 8.82 7.23
CA CYS A 91 -11.10 9.09 8.60
C CYS A 91 -10.36 10.43 8.62
N SER A 92 -11.13 11.51 8.83
CA SER A 92 -10.58 12.86 9.01
C SER A 92 -9.56 12.82 10.15
N PHE A 93 -8.28 12.85 9.81
CA PHE A 93 -7.22 13.25 10.74
C PHE A 93 -7.01 14.76 10.54
N ILE A 94 -7.91 15.53 11.13
CA ILE A 94 -7.65 16.84 11.71
C ILE A 94 -8.40 16.87 13.04
#